data_AF-A0A9X2Q7E1-F1
#
_entry.id   AF-A0A9X2Q7E1-F1
#
_cell.length_a   1.000
_cell.length_b   1.000
_cell.length_c   1.000
_cell.angle_alpha   90.00
_cell.angle_beta   90.00
_cell.angle_gamma   90.00
#
_symmetry.space_group_name_H-M   'P 1'
#
loop_
_entity.id
_entity.type
_entity.pdbx_description
1 polymer ?
#
loop_
_entity_poly.entity_id
_entity_poly.type
_entity_poly.pdbx_seq_one_letter_code
_entity_poly.pdbx_strand_id
1 'polypeptide(L)'
;MRPFSCKHCDKEIDPDPVFQVDCPTCEAEAGEKCKRPSGHPVWDPQWGGLPKGAHPKRDLKALDEGAYGSCPLGRCPESLAELDRKPEGGLEASGGGSPEAEPEASQLALFEAE
;
A
#
# COMPACT_ATOMS: atom_id res chain seq x y z
N MET A 1 0.45 22.74 4.58
CA MET A 1 1.31 22.11 3.55
C MET A 1 1.14 22.89 2.25
N ARG A 2 2.21 23.21 1.51
CA ARG A 2 2.11 24.02 0.27
C ARG A 2 1.95 23.11 -0.95
N PRO A 3 1.06 23.42 -1.91
CA PRO A 3 1.01 22.70 -3.18
C PRO A 3 2.35 22.85 -3.92
N PHE A 4 2.68 21.87 -4.76
CA PHE A 4 3.88 21.95 -5.59
C PHE A 4 3.51 22.32 -7.03
N SER A 5 4.25 23.27 -7.60
CA SER A 5 4.04 23.72 -8.98
C SER A 5 4.80 22.83 -9.97
N CYS A 6 4.11 22.31 -10.97
CA CYS A 6 4.75 21.57 -12.06
C CYS A 6 5.58 22.52 -12.93
N LYS A 7 6.89 22.27 -13.07
CA LYS A 7 7.80 23.12 -13.86
C LYS A 7 7.53 23.15 -15.38
N HIS A 8 6.64 22.29 -15.88
CA HIS A 8 6.36 22.17 -17.31
C HIS A 8 5.01 22.76 -17.73
N CYS A 9 4.03 22.78 -16.82
CA CYS A 9 2.68 23.28 -17.11
C CYS A 9 2.17 24.27 -16.06
N ASP A 10 3.01 24.66 -15.10
CA ASP A 10 2.76 25.59 -13.97
C ASP A 10 1.52 25.28 -13.12
N LYS A 11 0.91 24.10 -13.31
CA LYS A 11 -0.21 23.64 -12.50
C LYS A 11 0.25 23.36 -11.08
N GLU A 12 -0.51 23.88 -10.14
CA GLU A 12 -0.40 23.53 -8.73
C GLU A 12 -1.02 22.16 -8.50
N ILE A 13 -0.27 21.28 -7.85
CA ILE A 13 -0.72 19.93 -7.49
C ILE A 13 -0.72 19.86 -5.97
N ASP A 14 -1.86 19.47 -5.43
CA ASP A 14 -2.01 19.24 -3.99
C ASP A 14 -1.03 18.16 -3.51
N PRO A 15 -0.48 18.31 -2.30
CA PRO A 15 0.37 17.29 -1.71
C PRO A 15 -0.41 15.97 -1.54
N ASP A 16 0.29 14.84 -1.68
CA ASP A 16 -0.31 13.51 -1.51
C ASP A 16 -1.00 13.42 -0.13
N PRO A 17 -2.27 12.95 -0.07
CA PRO A 17 -3.05 12.87 1.17
C PRO A 17 -2.35 12.15 2.32
N VAL A 18 -1.45 11.20 2.03
CA VAL A 18 -0.67 10.48 3.05
C VAL A 18 0.11 11.42 3.97
N PHE A 19 0.50 12.60 3.46
CA PHE A 19 1.27 13.58 4.23
C PHE A 19 0.41 14.61 4.98
N GLN A 20 -0.92 14.52 4.88
CA GLN A 20 -1.83 15.41 5.60
C GLN A 20 -2.01 15.01 7.08
N VAL A 21 -1.64 13.77 7.43
CA VAL A 21 -1.71 13.22 8.80
C VAL A 21 -0.32 12.96 9.36
N ASP A 22 -0.16 12.90 10.69
CA ASP A 22 1.08 12.46 11.32
C ASP A 22 1.35 10.95 11.12
N CYS A 23 2.61 10.54 11.23
CA CYS A 23 2.97 9.14 11.13
C CYS A 23 2.90 8.44 12.50
N PRO A 24 2.01 7.45 12.71
CA PRO A 24 1.92 6.73 14.00
C PRO A 24 3.10 5.77 14.25
N THR A 25 4.05 5.65 13.31
CA THR A 25 5.19 4.73 13.40
C THR A 25 6.49 5.41 13.77
N CYS A 26 6.73 6.60 13.22
CA CYS A 26 7.97 7.36 13.45
C CYS A 26 7.72 8.79 13.90
N GLU A 27 6.46 9.11 14.23
CA GLU A 27 6.03 10.41 14.78
C GLU A 27 6.33 11.60 13.87
N ALA A 28 6.62 11.36 12.59
CA ALA A 28 6.84 12.41 11.60
C ALA A 28 5.57 13.24 11.41
N GLU A 29 5.70 14.55 11.44
CA GLU A 29 4.55 15.46 11.38
C GLU A 29 3.90 15.47 9.98
N ALA A 30 2.66 15.96 9.91
CA ALA A 30 2.01 16.28 8.63
C ALA A 30 2.91 17.25 7.84
N GLY A 31 3.25 16.93 6.59
CA GLY A 31 4.28 17.66 5.86
C GLY A 31 5.58 16.89 5.62
N GLU A 32 5.95 16.02 6.56
CA GLU A 32 7.30 15.45 6.58
C GLU A 32 7.37 14.05 6.00
N LYS A 33 8.50 13.74 5.36
CA LYS A 33 8.80 12.37 4.92
C LYS A 33 9.08 11.46 6.11
N CYS A 34 8.64 10.22 6.03
CA CYS A 34 8.91 9.25 7.08
C CYS A 34 10.39 8.85 7.10
N LYS A 35 10.90 8.59 8.30
CA LYS A 35 12.25 8.09 8.55
C LYS A 35 12.17 6.81 9.36
N ARG A 36 13.09 5.89 9.12
CA ARG A 36 13.29 4.73 9.99
C ARG A 36 13.86 5.20 11.33
N PRO A 37 13.69 4.45 12.43
CA PRO A 37 14.32 4.76 13.71
C PRO A 37 15.86 4.80 13.63
N SER A 38 16.47 4.14 12.64
CA SER A 38 17.90 4.27 12.32
C SER A 38 18.28 5.60 11.63
N GLY A 39 17.32 6.49 11.37
CA GLY A 39 17.52 7.77 10.70
C GLY A 39 17.49 7.69 9.16
N HIS A 40 17.54 6.49 8.58
CA HIS A 40 17.49 6.32 7.12
C HIS A 40 16.11 6.68 6.54
N PRO A 41 16.06 7.27 5.33
CA PRO A 41 14.80 7.56 4.67
C PRO A 41 14.05 6.26 4.37
N VAL A 42 12.71 6.31 4.51
CA VAL A 42 11.85 5.17 4.11
C VAL A 42 11.77 5.04 2.58
N TRP A 43 12.08 6.12 1.85
CA TRP A 43 12.35 6.10 0.42
C TRP A 43 13.87 5.85 0.25
N ASP A 44 14.27 4.59 0.18
CA ASP A 44 15.64 4.28 -0.22
C ASP A 44 15.59 3.17 -1.27
N PRO A 45 15.89 3.47 -2.54
CA PRO A 45 15.81 2.50 -3.62
C PRO A 45 16.86 1.39 -3.48
N GLN A 46 17.94 1.60 -2.73
CA GLN A 46 18.93 0.56 -2.41
C GLN A 46 18.39 -0.45 -1.39
N TRP A 47 17.43 -0.05 -0.55
CA TRP A 47 16.88 -0.86 0.56
C TRP A 47 15.40 -1.25 0.39
N GLY A 48 14.85 -1.16 -0.83
CA GLY A 48 13.47 -1.56 -1.11
C GLY A 48 12.43 -0.65 -0.44
N GLY A 49 12.76 0.63 -0.27
CA GLY A 49 11.88 1.61 0.33
C GLY A 49 10.59 1.86 -0.44
N LEU A 50 9.53 2.25 0.26
CA LEU A 50 8.26 2.59 -0.39
C LEU A 50 8.44 3.84 -1.27
N PRO A 51 7.94 3.84 -2.51
CA PRO A 51 8.17 4.92 -3.47
C PRO A 51 7.60 6.27 -2.97
N LYS A 52 6.55 6.22 -2.15
CA LYS A 52 5.94 7.40 -1.53
C LYS A 52 6.79 7.99 -0.39
N GLY A 53 7.76 7.28 0.17
CA GLY A 53 8.53 7.77 1.33
C GLY A 53 7.71 7.93 2.61
N ALA A 54 6.62 7.17 2.75
CA ALA A 54 5.76 7.11 3.92
C ALA A 54 5.63 5.67 4.42
N HIS A 55 5.43 5.48 5.74
CA HIS A 55 5.13 4.16 6.29
C HIS A 55 3.69 3.73 5.92
N PRO A 56 3.42 2.43 5.72
CA PRO A 56 2.06 1.93 5.41
C PRO A 56 1.02 2.33 6.45
N LYS A 57 1.41 2.34 7.75
CA LYS A 57 0.51 2.75 8.83
C LYS A 57 0.07 4.22 8.73
N ARG A 58 0.89 5.09 8.11
CA ARG A 58 0.49 6.48 7.84
C ARG A 58 -0.56 6.55 6.73
N ASP A 59 -0.39 5.74 5.69
CA ASP A 59 -1.34 5.63 4.58
C ASP A 59 -2.72 5.15 5.06
N LEU A 60 -2.72 4.12 5.91
CA LEU A 60 -3.94 3.62 6.55
C LEU A 60 -4.59 4.67 7.45
N LYS A 61 -3.81 5.43 8.23
CA LYS A 61 -4.33 6.53 9.04
C LYS A 61 -4.94 7.64 8.18
N ALA A 62 -4.29 8.01 7.07
CA ALA A 62 -4.83 9.00 6.14
C ALA A 62 -6.15 8.54 5.50
N LEU A 63 -6.30 7.23 5.26
CA LEU A 63 -7.56 6.64 4.80
C LEU A 63 -8.64 6.68 5.90
N ASP A 64 -8.30 6.32 7.13
CA ASP A 64 -9.22 6.33 8.30
C ASP A 64 -9.71 7.75 8.63
N GLU A 65 -8.83 8.76 8.55
CA GLU A 65 -9.18 10.17 8.74
C GLU A 65 -9.89 10.80 7.51
N GLY A 66 -10.05 10.04 6.42
CA GLY A 66 -10.79 10.49 5.24
C GLY A 66 -10.01 11.43 4.31
N ALA A 67 -8.68 11.52 4.42
CA ALA A 67 -7.85 12.43 3.62
C ALA A 67 -7.90 12.12 2.11
N TYR A 68 -8.16 10.86 1.74
CA TYR A 68 -8.29 10.43 0.35
C TYR A 68 -9.65 10.77 -0.29
N GLY A 69 -10.65 11.14 0.51
CA GLY A 69 -12.02 11.33 0.05
C GLY A 69 -12.66 10.05 -0.52
N SER A 70 -13.74 10.22 -1.28
CA SER A 70 -14.42 9.09 -1.94
C SER A 70 -13.64 8.63 -3.17
N CYS A 71 -13.66 7.32 -3.44
CA CYS A 71 -13.07 6.77 -4.65
C CYS A 71 -13.75 7.37 -5.90
N PRO A 72 -13.02 8.11 -6.77
CA PRO A 72 -13.63 8.79 -7.91
C PRO A 72 -14.19 7.83 -8.97
N LEU A 73 -13.79 6.56 -8.92
CA LEU A 73 -14.31 5.51 -9.80
C LEU A 73 -15.61 4.91 -9.29
N GLY A 74 -16.00 5.16 -8.02
CA GLY A 74 -17.19 4.56 -7.39
C GLY A 74 -17.17 3.02 -7.39
N ARG A 75 -16.00 2.40 -7.56
CA ARG A 75 -15.82 0.93 -7.62
C ARG A 75 -15.39 0.33 -6.30
N CYS A 76 -14.88 1.15 -5.40
CA CYS A 76 -14.51 0.70 -4.07
C CYS A 76 -15.77 0.67 -3.20
N PRO A 77 -15.99 -0.39 -2.43
CA PRO A 77 -17.05 -0.43 -1.43
C PRO A 77 -16.78 0.63 -0.37
N GLU A 78 -17.81 1.38 0.00
CA GLU A 78 -17.74 2.43 1.02
C GLU A 78 -17.81 1.84 2.43
N SER A 79 -18.16 0.55 2.55
CA SER A 79 -18.29 -0.16 3.82
C SER A 79 -17.94 -1.65 3.71
N LEU A 80 -17.55 -2.26 4.84
CA LEU A 80 -17.34 -3.71 4.94
C LEU A 80 -18.61 -4.51 4.62
N ALA A 81 -19.79 -3.95 4.91
CA ALA A 81 -21.07 -4.57 4.58
C ALA A 81 -21.31 -4.69 3.06
N GLU A 82 -20.72 -3.80 2.27
CA GLU A 82 -20.77 -3.86 0.80
C GLU A 82 -19.82 -4.90 0.22
N LEU A 83 -18.70 -5.19 0.90
CA LEU A 83 -17.82 -6.31 0.54
C LEU A 83 -18.49 -7.67 0.73
N ASP A 84 -19.35 -7.79 1.75
CA ASP A 84 -20.05 -9.05 2.08
C ASP A 84 -21.25 -9.33 1.15
N ARG A 85 -21.72 -8.31 0.40
CA ARG A 85 -22.77 -8.51 -0.61
C ARG A 85 -22.22 -9.35 -1.74
N LYS A 86 -22.66 -10.61 -1.79
CA LYS A 86 -22.51 -11.48 -2.96
C LYS A 86 -23.02 -10.72 -4.19
N PRO A 87 -22.22 -10.52 -5.25
CA PRO A 87 -22.68 -9.79 -6.42
C PRO A 87 -23.85 -10.54 -7.06
N GLU A 88 -25.03 -9.91 -7.09
CA GLU A 88 -26.22 -10.42 -7.76
C GLU A 88 -26.10 -10.12 -9.26
N GLY A 89 -25.22 -10.87 -9.94
CA GLY A 89 -24.96 -10.70 -11.37
C GLY A 89 -23.61 -11.28 -11.74
N GLY A 90 -23.63 -12.46 -12.36
CA GLY A 90 -22.42 -13.15 -12.81
C GLY A 90 -21.65 -12.34 -13.84
N LEU A 91 -20.42 -11.97 -13.51
CA LEU A 91 -19.38 -11.75 -14.49
C LEU A 91 -18.82 -13.15 -14.81
N GLU A 92 -19.03 -13.61 -16.04
CA GLU A 92 -18.45 -14.85 -16.52
C GLU A 92 -16.94 -14.84 -16.25
N ALA A 93 -16.50 -15.76 -15.40
CA ALA A 93 -15.11 -15.92 -15.05
C ALA A 93 -14.35 -16.42 -16.29
N SER A 94 -13.62 -15.52 -16.95
CA SER A 94 -12.54 -15.92 -17.83
C SER A 94 -11.51 -16.67 -17.00
N GLY A 95 -11.41 -17.99 -17.21
CA GLY A 95 -10.62 -18.91 -16.42
C GLY A 95 -9.17 -18.46 -16.24
N GLY A 96 -8.74 -18.45 -14.98
CA GLY A 96 -7.36 -18.41 -14.57
C GLY A 96 -7.18 -19.41 -13.44
N GLY A 97 -6.95 -20.68 -13.79
CA GLY A 97 -6.55 -21.68 -12.80
C GLY A 97 -5.12 -21.40 -12.32
N SER A 98 -4.96 -21.07 -11.04
CA SER A 98 -3.67 -21.26 -10.36
C SER A 98 -3.62 -22.71 -9.90
N PRO A 99 -2.61 -23.51 -10.29
CA PRO A 99 -2.43 -24.83 -9.71
C PRO A 99 -1.99 -24.70 -8.25
N GLU A 100 -2.73 -25.39 -7.40
CA GLU A 100 -2.47 -25.60 -5.98
C GLU A 100 -1.15 -26.36 -5.83
N ALA A 101 -0.19 -25.77 -5.11
CA ALA A 101 1.02 -26.46 -4.70
C ALA A 101 0.75 -27.11 -3.33
N GLU A 102 0.42 -28.41 -3.34
CA GLU A 102 0.40 -29.21 -2.13
C GLU A 102 1.84 -29.50 -1.64
N PRO A 103 2.08 -29.59 -0.32
CA PRO A 103 3.40 -29.80 0.24
C PRO A 103 3.73 -31.30 0.35
N GLU A 104 4.65 -31.81 -0.49
CA GLU A 104 5.28 -33.12 -0.23
C GLU A 104 6.48 -32.99 0.70
N ALA A 105 6.25 -33.33 1.96
CA ALA A 105 7.29 -33.71 2.90
C ALA A 105 7.57 -35.22 2.75
N SER A 106 8.71 -35.59 2.16
CA SER A 106 9.54 -36.73 2.57
C SER A 106 10.59 -37.03 1.51
N GLN A 107 11.87 -36.88 1.87
CA GLN A 107 12.91 -37.82 1.49
C GLN A 107 14.14 -37.59 2.39
N LEU A 108 14.03 -38.15 3.59
CA LEU A 108 15.15 -38.62 4.40
C LEU A 108 15.59 -39.96 3.77
N ALA A 109 16.77 -40.02 3.15
CA ALA A 109 17.75 -41.13 3.26
C ALA A 109 18.90 -41.01 2.24
N LEU A 110 20.04 -41.58 2.63
CA LEU A 110 21.31 -41.78 1.90
C LEU A 110 22.36 -40.65 1.95
N PHE A 111 22.95 -40.46 3.12
CA PHE A 111 24.40 -40.35 3.22
C PHE A 111 24.93 -41.68 3.77
N GLU A 112 25.48 -42.52 2.91
CA GLU A 112 26.49 -43.52 3.29
C GLU A 112 27.58 -43.58 2.22
N ALA A 113 28.82 -43.61 2.72
CA ALA A 113 30.08 -44.00 2.08
C ALA A 113 30.56 -43.21 0.86
N GLU A 114 31.65 -42.44 1.04
CA GLU A 114 33.03 -42.92 0.82
C GLU A 114 34.05 -41.98 1.48
#